data_AF-A0A6J6V6W6-F1
#
_entry.id   AF-A0A6J6V6W6-F1
#
_cell.length_a   1.000
_cell.length_b   1.000
_cell.length_c   1.000
_cell.angle_alpha   90.00
_cell.angle_beta   90.00
_cell.angle_gamma   90.00
#
_symmetry.space_group_name_H-M   'P 1'
#
loop_
_entity.id
_entity.type
_entity.pdbx_description
1 polymer ?
#
loop_
_entity_poly.entity_id
_entity_poly.type
_entity_poly.pdbx_seq_one_letter_code
_entity_poly.pdbx_strand_id
1 'polypeptide(L)'
;MSFETRAMVCAHHHLYSSLARGMPAPKTAPDSFISVLENIWWKLDMALDLETLYWSAALGAAEALCSGTTAIIDHHESPLVIDGSLDVIADACAMVGVKANLSYGITDRWDNNALHSRVSPLSPMTDAAQQGLRENERFLASGGRGMVGVHAAFTCGDETLHSAAELARKFNTGVHIHVAEGPDDKDAGARLEKLANKDWLLVHAVHLDRHIEGTIVHNPRSNMNNAVG
;
A
#
# COMPACT_ATOMS: atom_id res chain seq x y z
N MET A 1 -16.52 -32.60 19.24
CA MET A 1 -16.05 -32.48 17.85
C MET A 1 -15.35 -31.13 17.73
N SER A 2 -14.11 -31.09 17.27
CA SER A 2 -13.49 -29.85 16.81
C SER A 2 -13.85 -29.67 15.34
N PHE A 3 -14.14 -28.43 14.92
CA PHE A 3 -14.26 -28.05 13.52
C PHE A 3 -12.97 -27.35 13.14
N GLU A 4 -12.29 -27.83 12.11
CA GLU A 4 -11.04 -27.27 11.60
C GLU A 4 -11.29 -26.65 10.22
N THR A 5 -10.72 -25.46 9.98
CA THR A 5 -10.78 -24.77 8.70
C THR A 5 -9.37 -24.38 8.25
N ARG A 6 -9.20 -24.11 6.96
CA ARG A 6 -7.93 -23.57 6.47
C ARG A 6 -7.77 -22.13 6.97
N ALA A 7 -6.55 -21.78 7.34
CA ALA A 7 -6.24 -20.43 7.78
C ALA A 7 -6.49 -19.40 6.67
N MET A 8 -6.92 -18.20 7.06
CA MET A 8 -7.17 -17.11 6.13
C MET A 8 -5.89 -16.34 5.79
N VAL A 9 -5.91 -15.71 4.61
CA VAL A 9 -4.90 -14.75 4.16
C VAL A 9 -5.58 -13.41 3.91
N CYS A 10 -5.10 -12.36 4.57
CA CYS A 10 -5.49 -10.99 4.24
C CYS A 10 -4.61 -10.50 3.07
N ALA A 11 -5.19 -10.45 1.87
CA ALA A 11 -4.43 -10.19 0.64
C ALA A 11 -4.09 -8.70 0.40
N HIS A 12 -4.61 -7.79 1.22
CA HIS A 12 -4.19 -6.38 1.26
C HIS A 12 -4.59 -5.77 2.61
N HIS A 13 -3.62 -5.15 3.27
CA HIS A 13 -3.79 -4.46 4.54
C HIS A 13 -2.91 -3.21 4.59
N HIS A 14 -3.27 -2.27 5.47
CA HIS A 14 -2.49 -1.09 5.83
C HIS A 14 -2.21 -1.13 7.34
N LEU A 15 -1.24 -1.95 7.78
CA LEU A 15 -0.97 -2.22 9.21
C LEU A 15 -0.59 -0.97 10.01
N TYR A 16 0.01 0.02 9.36
CA TYR A 16 0.35 1.32 9.96
C TYR A 16 -0.87 2.11 10.45
N SER A 17 -2.08 1.74 10.00
CA SER A 17 -3.32 2.44 10.35
C SER A 17 -4.10 1.82 11.52
N SER A 18 -3.66 0.69 12.08
CA SER A 18 -4.42 -0.05 13.10
C SER A 18 -4.73 0.78 14.36
N LEU A 19 -3.82 1.69 14.74
CA LEU A 19 -3.99 2.64 15.85
C LEU A 19 -4.85 3.87 15.51
N ALA A 20 -5.19 4.08 14.22
CA ALA A 20 -6.02 5.21 13.81
C ALA A 20 -7.51 5.05 14.17
N ARG A 21 -7.95 3.83 14.52
CA ARG A 21 -9.34 3.57 14.89
C ARG A 21 -9.68 4.32 16.18
N GLY A 22 -10.71 5.16 16.10
CA GLY A 22 -11.12 6.04 17.20
C GLY A 22 -10.44 7.40 17.20
N MET A 23 -9.63 7.74 16.17
CA MET A 23 -9.15 9.11 15.98
C MET A 23 -10.32 10.11 15.86
N PRO A 24 -10.16 11.34 16.38
CA PRO A 24 -11.15 12.39 16.18
C PRO A 24 -11.38 12.68 14.69
N ALA A 25 -12.61 13.10 14.35
CA ALA A 25 -12.92 13.54 13.01
C ALA A 25 -12.01 14.71 12.57
N PRO A 26 -11.66 14.81 11.28
CA PRO A 26 -10.91 15.96 10.77
C PRO A 26 -11.70 17.26 10.97
N LYS A 27 -11.00 18.40 11.02
CA LYS A 27 -11.61 19.73 11.18
C LYS A 27 -12.64 20.06 10.10
N THR A 28 -12.41 19.56 8.89
CA THR A 28 -13.31 19.68 7.74
C THR A 28 -13.81 18.29 7.38
N ALA A 29 -15.12 18.11 7.31
CA ALA A 29 -15.72 16.84 6.89
C ALA A 29 -15.37 16.57 5.42
N PRO A 30 -14.81 15.39 5.08
CA PRO A 30 -14.52 15.05 3.70
C PRO A 30 -15.80 14.88 2.86
N ASP A 31 -15.76 15.31 1.62
CA ASP A 31 -16.86 15.28 0.64
C ASP A 31 -16.54 14.46 -0.62
N SER A 32 -15.33 13.91 -0.70
CA SER A 32 -14.81 13.15 -1.83
C SER A 32 -13.68 12.21 -1.38
N PHE A 33 -13.34 11.22 -2.21
CA PHE A 33 -12.24 10.29 -1.92
C PHE A 33 -10.89 11.01 -1.74
N ILE A 34 -10.54 11.95 -2.62
CA ILE A 34 -9.34 12.78 -2.46
C ILE A 34 -9.38 13.58 -1.16
N SER A 35 -10.52 14.15 -0.79
CA SER A 35 -10.66 14.89 0.47
C SER A 35 -10.48 13.98 1.69
N VAL A 36 -10.87 12.70 1.61
CA VAL A 36 -10.59 11.69 2.66
C VAL A 36 -9.08 11.44 2.76
N LEU A 37 -8.39 11.25 1.63
CA LEU A 37 -6.95 11.06 1.58
C LEU A 37 -6.20 12.28 2.17
N GLU A 38 -6.51 13.48 1.71
CA GLU A 38 -5.88 14.73 2.14
C GLU A 38 -6.11 15.04 3.62
N ASN A 39 -7.33 14.83 4.11
CA ASN A 39 -7.71 15.28 5.44
C ASN A 39 -7.42 14.27 6.56
N ILE A 40 -7.27 12.99 6.22
CA ILE A 40 -7.09 11.89 7.17
C ILE A 40 -5.80 11.13 6.87
N TRP A 41 -5.77 10.39 5.75
CA TRP A 41 -4.73 9.40 5.50
C TRP A 41 -3.34 10.02 5.34
N TRP A 42 -3.17 11.02 4.48
CA TRP A 42 -1.86 11.62 4.25
C TRP A 42 -1.29 12.35 5.47
N LYS A 43 -2.17 12.82 6.37
CA LYS A 43 -1.75 13.38 7.66
C LYS A 43 -1.32 12.29 8.63
N LEU A 44 -2.00 11.14 8.62
CA LEU A 44 -1.59 9.98 9.40
C LEU A 44 -0.24 9.45 8.93
N ASP A 45 -0.02 9.30 7.62
CA ASP A 45 1.23 8.83 7.03
C ASP A 45 2.42 9.67 7.53
N MET A 46 2.25 11.01 7.58
CA MET A 46 3.26 11.94 8.09
C MET A 46 3.44 11.89 9.61
N ALA A 47 2.47 11.39 10.37
CA ALA A 47 2.53 11.36 11.83
C ALA A 47 3.24 10.10 12.36
N LEU A 48 3.57 9.15 11.49
CA LEU A 48 4.21 7.89 11.88
C LEU A 48 5.69 8.11 12.22
N ASP A 49 6.09 7.53 13.35
CA ASP A 49 7.46 7.20 13.68
C ASP A 49 7.63 5.68 13.78
N LEU A 50 8.86 5.20 13.97
CA LEU A 50 9.15 3.76 14.01
C LEU A 50 8.47 3.05 15.20
N GLU A 51 8.29 3.73 16.35
CA GLU A 51 7.65 3.14 17.52
C GLU A 51 6.14 2.96 17.28
N THR A 52 5.48 4.01 16.78
CA THR A 52 4.06 3.97 16.41
C THR A 52 3.81 2.96 15.30
N LEU A 53 4.70 2.88 14.32
CA LEU A 53 4.63 1.89 13.25
C LEU A 53 4.70 0.45 13.80
N TYR A 54 5.67 0.17 14.68
CA TYR A 54 5.82 -1.15 15.30
C TYR A 54 4.55 -1.56 16.03
N TRP A 55 4.04 -0.70 16.92
CA TRP A 55 2.87 -1.04 17.74
C TRP A 55 1.58 -1.08 16.93
N SER A 56 1.44 -0.25 15.90
CA SER A 56 0.31 -0.35 14.97
C SER A 56 0.32 -1.67 14.20
N ALA A 57 1.49 -2.09 13.71
CA ALA A 57 1.62 -3.37 13.01
C ALA A 57 1.37 -4.56 13.94
N ALA A 58 1.90 -4.53 15.16
CA ALA A 58 1.68 -5.58 16.15
C ALA A 58 0.19 -5.72 16.52
N LEU A 59 -0.50 -4.59 16.73
CA LEU A 59 -1.94 -4.58 17.01
C LEU A 59 -2.74 -5.19 15.85
N GLY A 60 -2.49 -4.74 14.61
CA GLY A 60 -3.18 -5.26 13.43
C GLY A 60 -2.93 -6.75 13.22
N ALA A 61 -1.69 -7.21 13.40
CA ALA A 61 -1.33 -8.62 13.32
C ALA A 61 -2.03 -9.46 14.40
N ALA A 62 -2.10 -8.97 15.64
CA ALA A 62 -2.76 -9.68 16.75
C ALA A 62 -4.26 -9.81 16.51
N GLU A 63 -4.93 -8.76 16.03
CA GLU A 63 -6.35 -8.81 15.71
C GLU A 63 -6.66 -9.73 14.53
N ALA A 64 -5.82 -9.72 13.50
CA ALA A 64 -5.91 -10.63 12.37
C ALA A 64 -5.79 -12.09 12.84
N LEU A 65 -4.80 -12.40 13.69
CA LEU A 65 -4.58 -13.74 14.23
C LEU A 65 -5.76 -14.20 15.09
N CYS A 66 -6.26 -13.36 16.00
CA CYS A 66 -7.45 -13.62 16.80
C CYS A 66 -8.71 -13.86 15.94
N SER A 67 -8.72 -13.36 14.71
CA SER A 67 -9.80 -13.55 13.74
C SER A 67 -9.58 -14.73 12.79
N GLY A 68 -8.50 -15.52 12.94
CA GLY A 68 -8.20 -16.69 12.11
C GLY A 68 -7.37 -16.41 10.85
N THR A 69 -6.80 -15.20 10.73
CA THR A 69 -5.87 -14.84 9.65
C THR A 69 -4.43 -15.12 10.08
N THR A 70 -3.74 -15.96 9.32
CA THR A 70 -2.33 -16.35 9.65
C THR A 70 -1.30 -15.76 8.70
N ALA A 71 -1.75 -15.08 7.64
CA ALA A 71 -0.88 -14.39 6.70
C ALA A 71 -1.47 -13.05 6.28
N ILE A 72 -0.64 -12.01 6.19
CA ILE A 72 -1.01 -10.66 5.80
C ILE A 72 -0.09 -10.22 4.65
N ILE A 73 -0.68 -9.64 3.61
CA ILE A 73 0.05 -8.91 2.58
C ILE A 73 -0.16 -7.42 2.88
N ASP A 74 0.88 -6.77 3.38
CA ASP A 74 0.84 -5.39 3.87
C ASP A 74 1.39 -4.42 2.82
N HIS A 75 0.69 -3.29 2.71
CA HIS A 75 1.03 -2.18 1.83
C HIS A 75 1.28 -0.95 2.70
N HIS A 76 2.55 -0.60 2.89
CA HIS A 76 2.94 0.38 3.89
C HIS A 76 3.25 1.76 3.30
N GLU A 77 2.78 2.82 3.95
CA GLU A 77 3.12 4.20 3.62
C GLU A 77 3.58 4.97 4.88
N SER A 78 4.77 5.56 4.81
CA SER A 78 5.35 6.37 5.89
C SER A 78 6.43 7.33 5.33
N PRO A 79 6.06 8.45 4.72
CA PRO A 79 7.01 9.34 4.03
C PRO A 79 8.11 9.92 4.92
N LEU A 80 7.91 10.01 6.24
CA LEU A 80 8.91 10.53 7.18
C LEU A 80 9.79 9.45 7.80
N VAL A 81 9.47 8.17 7.61
CA VAL A 81 10.22 7.01 8.11
C VAL A 81 10.24 5.91 7.06
N ILE A 82 10.92 6.13 5.94
CA ILE A 82 11.02 5.19 4.83
C ILE A 82 12.02 4.07 5.15
N ASP A 83 13.26 4.46 5.44
CA ASP A 83 14.38 3.55 5.63
C ASP A 83 14.15 2.61 6.83
N GLY A 84 14.16 1.30 6.57
CA GLY A 84 14.01 0.27 7.61
C GLY A 84 12.58 0.07 8.10
N SER A 85 11.59 0.78 7.53
CA SER A 85 10.18 0.64 7.91
C SER A 85 9.64 -0.78 7.72
N LEU A 86 10.06 -1.46 6.65
CA LEU A 86 9.63 -2.84 6.38
C LEU A 86 10.21 -3.82 7.41
N ASP A 87 11.41 -3.56 7.93
CA ASP A 87 12.00 -4.39 9.00
C ASP A 87 11.19 -4.26 10.29
N VAL A 88 10.77 -3.03 10.63
CA VAL A 88 9.93 -2.76 11.82
C VAL A 88 8.59 -3.49 11.75
N ILE A 89 7.93 -3.48 10.59
CA ILE A 89 6.67 -4.21 10.38
C ILE A 89 6.91 -5.73 10.42
N ALA A 90 8.02 -6.20 9.82
CA ALA A 90 8.38 -7.61 9.86
C ALA A 90 8.58 -8.11 11.29
N ASP A 91 9.31 -7.35 12.11
CA ASP A 91 9.56 -7.67 13.52
C ASP A 91 8.26 -7.67 14.34
N ALA A 92 7.36 -6.71 14.09
CA ALA A 92 6.06 -6.66 14.74
C ALA A 92 5.18 -7.87 14.39
N CYS A 93 5.12 -8.25 13.11
CA CYS A 93 4.38 -9.44 12.67
C CYS A 93 5.00 -10.74 13.21
N ALA A 94 6.33 -10.83 13.24
CA ALA A 94 7.07 -11.97 13.77
C ALA A 94 6.86 -12.14 15.28
N MET A 95 6.80 -11.04 16.03
CA MET A 95 6.49 -11.05 17.47
C MET A 95 5.13 -11.68 17.76
N VAL A 96 4.13 -11.39 16.93
CA VAL A 96 2.77 -11.97 17.05
C VAL A 96 2.72 -13.41 16.50
N GLY A 97 3.57 -13.74 15.52
CA GLY A 97 3.60 -15.05 14.86
C GLY A 97 2.78 -15.15 13.58
N VAL A 98 2.42 -14.01 12.96
CA VAL A 98 1.73 -13.96 11.66
C VAL A 98 2.75 -13.90 10.52
N LYS A 99 2.51 -14.62 9.43
CA LYS A 99 3.33 -14.51 8.22
C LYS A 99 3.03 -13.18 7.52
N ALA A 100 4.06 -12.45 7.13
CA ALA A 100 3.90 -11.21 6.38
C ALA A 100 4.52 -11.29 4.98
N ASN A 101 3.88 -10.64 4.02
CA ASN A 101 4.46 -10.22 2.75
C ASN A 101 4.37 -8.69 2.72
N LEU A 102 5.51 -8.00 2.67
CA LEU A 102 5.56 -6.56 2.89
C LEU A 102 5.94 -5.80 1.63
N SER A 103 5.40 -4.60 1.50
CA SER A 103 5.71 -3.69 0.40
C SER A 103 5.67 -2.25 0.91
N TYR A 104 6.60 -1.42 0.45
CA TYR A 104 6.54 0.03 0.71
C TYR A 104 5.90 0.72 -0.49
N GLY A 105 4.83 1.48 -0.28
CA GLY A 105 4.07 2.18 -1.32
C GLY A 105 4.82 3.37 -1.90
N ILE A 106 5.54 3.15 -3.01
CA ILE A 106 6.26 4.21 -3.73
C ILE A 106 5.27 5.27 -4.23
N THR A 107 5.61 6.54 -4.06
CA THR A 107 4.80 7.67 -4.56
C THR A 107 5.63 8.92 -4.81
N ASP A 108 5.27 9.68 -5.84
CA ASP A 108 5.85 10.99 -6.19
C ASP A 108 5.10 12.16 -5.54
N ARG A 109 4.14 11.88 -4.65
CA ARG A 109 3.36 12.92 -3.96
C ARG A 109 4.21 13.81 -3.06
N TRP A 110 5.30 13.27 -2.53
CA TRP A 110 6.18 13.93 -1.59
C TRP A 110 7.37 14.52 -2.34
N ASP A 111 7.35 15.84 -2.53
CA ASP A 111 8.39 16.59 -3.21
C ASP A 111 8.83 17.77 -2.34
N ASN A 112 9.99 17.65 -1.69
CA ASN A 112 10.64 18.77 -0.97
C ASN A 112 9.71 19.54 0.01
N ASN A 113 8.96 18.80 0.86
CA ASN A 113 7.92 19.29 1.79
C ASN A 113 6.62 19.78 1.14
N ALA A 114 6.46 19.69 -0.18
CA ALA A 114 5.19 19.81 -0.84
C ALA A 114 4.51 18.44 -0.93
N LEU A 115 3.19 18.45 -0.71
CA LEU A 115 2.32 17.31 -0.90
C LEU A 115 1.44 17.57 -2.11
N HIS A 116 1.60 16.76 -3.14
CA HIS A 116 0.78 16.81 -4.35
C HIS A 116 -0.37 15.81 -4.24
N SER A 117 -1.58 16.25 -4.53
CA SER A 117 -2.75 15.37 -4.54
C SER A 117 -2.87 14.49 -5.79
N ARG A 118 -2.17 14.89 -6.85
CA ARG A 118 -2.04 14.17 -8.12
C ARG A 118 -0.67 14.47 -8.72
N VAL A 119 -0.11 13.48 -9.40
CA VAL A 119 1.16 13.60 -10.11
C VAL A 119 0.92 13.42 -11.61
N SER A 120 1.52 14.28 -12.43
CA SER A 120 1.45 14.15 -13.89
C SER A 120 2.25 12.93 -14.35
N PRO A 121 1.79 12.17 -15.36
CA PRO A 121 2.60 11.11 -15.95
C PRO A 121 3.99 11.57 -16.42
N LEU A 122 4.13 12.85 -16.77
CA LEU A 122 5.38 13.46 -17.23
C LEU A 122 6.24 14.05 -16.09
N SER A 123 5.77 14.01 -14.84
CA SER A 123 6.56 14.47 -13.70
C SER A 123 7.78 13.56 -13.51
N PRO A 124 8.96 14.13 -13.22
CA PRO A 124 10.14 13.34 -12.87
C PRO A 124 9.92 12.63 -11.52
N MET A 125 10.64 11.54 -11.33
CA MET A 125 10.65 10.83 -10.05
C MET A 125 11.20 11.72 -8.92
N THR A 126 10.49 11.77 -7.78
CA THR A 126 10.93 12.55 -6.61
C THR A 126 11.95 11.80 -5.75
N ASP A 127 12.67 12.51 -4.88
CA ASP A 127 13.60 11.91 -3.92
C ASP A 127 12.90 10.92 -2.97
N ALA A 128 11.64 11.18 -2.62
CA ALA A 128 10.85 10.28 -1.79
C ALA A 128 10.50 8.98 -2.55
N ALA A 129 10.12 9.07 -3.83
CA ALA A 129 9.90 7.90 -4.66
C ALA A 129 11.17 7.06 -4.83
N GLN A 130 12.33 7.72 -5.02
CA GLN A 130 13.63 7.04 -5.07
C GLN A 130 13.95 6.33 -3.75
N GLN A 131 13.65 6.94 -2.60
CA GLN A 131 13.82 6.30 -1.28
C GLN A 131 12.90 5.08 -1.13
N GLY A 132 11.62 5.19 -1.51
CA GLY A 132 10.69 4.06 -1.49
C GLY A 132 11.14 2.90 -2.38
N LEU A 133 11.70 3.18 -3.56
CA LEU A 133 12.31 2.16 -4.42
C LEU A 133 13.48 1.47 -3.72
N ARG A 134 14.37 2.25 -3.09
CA ARG A 134 15.52 1.73 -2.35
C ARG A 134 15.10 0.88 -1.15
N GLU A 135 14.04 1.25 -0.42
CA GLU A 135 13.56 0.47 0.71
C GLU A 135 12.99 -0.88 0.27
N ASN A 136 12.16 -0.92 -0.78
CA ASN A 136 11.69 -2.18 -1.36
C ASN A 136 12.88 -3.04 -1.83
N GLU A 137 13.84 -2.45 -2.55
CA GLU A 137 15.03 -3.15 -3.02
C GLU A 137 15.88 -3.72 -1.86
N ARG A 138 16.15 -2.90 -0.84
CA ARG A 138 16.92 -3.28 0.35
C ARG A 138 16.26 -4.47 1.06
N PHE A 139 14.96 -4.38 1.31
CA PHE A 139 14.21 -5.43 2.00
C PHE A 139 14.18 -6.75 1.21
N LEU A 140 13.98 -6.68 -0.10
CA LEU A 140 14.03 -7.87 -0.96
C LEU A 140 15.45 -8.47 -1.03
N ALA A 141 16.47 -7.63 -1.15
CA ALA A 141 17.87 -8.05 -1.22
C ALA A 141 18.38 -8.66 0.09
N SER A 142 17.82 -8.28 1.24
CA SER A 142 18.14 -8.87 2.55
C SER A 142 17.45 -10.23 2.78
N GLY A 143 16.62 -10.68 1.85
CA GLY A 143 15.85 -11.92 1.97
C GLY A 143 14.48 -11.74 2.64
N GLY A 144 14.04 -10.49 2.81
CA GLY A 144 12.69 -10.17 3.24
C GLY A 144 11.63 -10.73 2.29
N ARG A 145 10.51 -11.20 2.84
CA ARG A 145 9.37 -11.67 2.04
C ARG A 145 8.51 -10.47 1.65
N GLY A 146 8.59 -10.06 0.39
CA GLY A 146 7.92 -8.84 -0.07
C GLY A 146 7.52 -8.81 -1.53
N MET A 147 6.87 -7.71 -1.89
CA MET A 147 6.59 -7.25 -3.25
C MET A 147 7.09 -5.83 -3.41
N VAL A 148 7.14 -5.32 -4.64
CA VAL A 148 7.37 -3.88 -4.85
C VAL A 148 6.06 -3.14 -4.68
N GLY A 149 5.97 -2.27 -3.67
CA GLY A 149 4.75 -1.49 -3.42
C GLY A 149 4.71 -0.21 -4.26
N VAL A 150 3.55 0.15 -4.78
CA VAL A 150 3.30 1.45 -5.42
C VAL A 150 1.97 1.94 -4.89
N HIS A 151 1.89 3.19 -4.42
CA HIS A 151 0.62 3.71 -3.89
C HIS A 151 -0.50 3.61 -4.94
N ALA A 152 -0.46 4.41 -6.00
CA ALA A 152 -1.45 4.36 -7.08
C ALA A 152 -0.90 5.04 -8.33
N ALA A 153 -1.46 4.73 -9.50
CA ALA A 153 -1.01 5.33 -10.76
C ALA A 153 -1.12 6.86 -10.71
N PHE A 154 -2.25 7.44 -10.29
CA PHE A 154 -2.45 8.90 -10.22
C PHE A 154 -1.48 9.65 -9.28
N THR A 155 -0.69 8.92 -8.49
CA THR A 155 0.28 9.47 -7.54
C THR A 155 1.74 9.27 -7.94
N CYS A 156 1.97 8.76 -9.15
CA CYS A 156 3.29 8.48 -9.69
C CYS A 156 3.42 9.00 -11.11
N GLY A 157 4.61 9.50 -11.46
CA GLY A 157 5.03 9.71 -12.85
C GLY A 157 5.27 8.38 -13.57
N ASP A 158 5.35 8.41 -14.90
CA ASP A 158 5.59 7.19 -15.68
C ASP A 158 6.99 6.62 -15.41
N GLU A 159 8.00 7.47 -15.17
CA GLU A 159 9.34 7.04 -14.76
C GLU A 159 9.28 6.11 -13.54
N THR A 160 8.56 6.53 -12.49
CA THR A 160 8.37 5.78 -11.25
C THR A 160 7.66 4.46 -11.44
N LEU A 161 6.59 4.43 -12.25
CA LEU A 161 5.88 3.18 -12.57
C LEU A 161 6.78 2.18 -13.32
N HIS A 162 7.58 2.66 -14.26
CA HIS A 162 8.51 1.81 -15.01
C HIS A 162 9.62 1.26 -14.09
N SER A 163 10.21 2.09 -13.23
CA SER A 163 11.24 1.67 -12.28
C SER A 163 10.72 0.65 -11.26
N ALA A 164 9.48 0.81 -10.76
CA ALA A 164 8.86 -0.17 -9.88
C ALA A 164 8.65 -1.53 -10.59
N ALA A 165 8.17 -1.50 -11.85
CA ALA A 165 8.01 -2.71 -12.65
C ALA A 165 9.35 -3.40 -12.97
N GLU A 166 10.41 -2.64 -13.23
CA GLU A 166 11.78 -3.14 -13.41
C GLU A 166 12.33 -3.78 -12.14
N LEU A 167 12.13 -3.14 -10.99
CA LEU A 167 12.55 -3.66 -9.70
C LEU A 167 11.83 -4.98 -9.38
N ALA A 168 10.52 -5.06 -9.62
CA ALA A 168 9.74 -6.28 -9.42
C ALA A 168 10.28 -7.43 -10.28
N ARG A 169 10.60 -7.16 -11.56
CA ARG A 169 11.25 -8.15 -12.46
C ARG A 169 12.62 -8.58 -11.95
N LYS A 170 13.45 -7.65 -11.48
CA LYS A 170 14.79 -7.94 -10.94
C LYS A 170 14.75 -8.96 -9.80
N PHE A 171 13.76 -8.85 -8.93
CA PHE A 171 13.59 -9.74 -7.77
C PHE A 171 12.62 -10.91 -8.01
N ASN A 172 12.14 -11.10 -9.25
CA ASN A 172 11.19 -12.14 -9.61
C ASN A 172 9.95 -12.14 -8.69
N THR A 173 9.42 -10.95 -8.43
CA THR A 173 8.19 -10.69 -7.66
C THR A 173 7.24 -9.81 -8.48
N GLY A 174 6.06 -9.52 -7.95
CA GLY A 174 5.09 -8.61 -8.55
C GLY A 174 5.09 -7.22 -7.94
N VAL A 175 4.22 -6.36 -8.47
CA VAL A 175 3.89 -5.06 -7.88
C VAL A 175 2.58 -5.18 -7.10
N HIS A 176 2.53 -4.61 -5.89
CA HIS A 176 1.33 -4.42 -5.10
C HIS A 176 0.89 -2.96 -5.25
N ILE A 177 -0.28 -2.72 -5.86
CA ILE A 177 -0.71 -1.37 -6.24
C ILE A 177 -2.23 -1.17 -6.14
N HIS A 178 -2.70 -0.01 -5.68
CA HIS A 178 -4.11 0.38 -5.80
C HIS A 178 -4.43 0.77 -7.25
N VAL A 179 -5.52 0.21 -7.78
CA VAL A 179 -5.90 0.39 -9.18
C VAL A 179 -7.37 0.77 -9.27
N ALA A 180 -7.63 1.95 -9.84
CA ALA A 180 -8.97 2.43 -10.17
C ALA A 180 -9.96 2.31 -8.99
N GLU A 181 -9.52 2.64 -7.77
CA GLU A 181 -10.38 2.59 -6.57
C GLU A 181 -11.51 3.62 -6.68
N GLY A 182 -11.16 4.87 -6.99
CA GLY A 182 -12.10 5.97 -7.16
C GLY A 182 -11.99 6.65 -8.53
N PRO A 183 -12.89 7.60 -8.85
CA PRO A 183 -12.92 8.30 -10.13
C PRO A 183 -11.61 9.02 -10.48
N ASP A 184 -10.85 9.43 -9.47
CA ASP A 184 -9.56 10.10 -9.63
C ASP A 184 -8.48 9.22 -10.26
N ASP A 185 -8.59 7.90 -10.09
CA ASP A 185 -7.63 6.90 -10.58
C ASP A 185 -8.19 6.06 -11.74
N LYS A 186 -9.27 6.52 -12.40
CA LYS A 186 -9.92 5.80 -13.51
C LYS A 186 -8.97 5.50 -14.69
N ASP A 187 -7.94 6.33 -14.87
CA ASP A 187 -6.99 6.19 -15.97
C ASP A 187 -5.86 5.16 -15.66
N ALA A 188 -5.88 4.54 -14.46
CA ALA A 188 -4.87 3.56 -14.05
C ALA A 188 -4.75 2.39 -15.03
N GLY A 189 -5.87 1.89 -15.55
CA GLY A 189 -5.87 0.79 -16.52
C GLY A 189 -4.98 1.10 -17.73
N ALA A 190 -5.16 2.27 -18.35
CA ALA A 190 -4.39 2.69 -19.52
C ALA A 190 -2.89 2.83 -19.24
N ARG A 191 -2.53 3.26 -18.03
CA ARG A 191 -1.15 3.47 -17.63
C ARG A 191 -0.43 2.17 -17.26
N LEU A 192 -1.18 1.19 -16.73
CA LEU A 192 -0.62 -0.06 -16.22
C LEU A 192 -0.68 -1.21 -17.21
N GLU A 193 -1.54 -1.18 -18.25
CA GLU A 193 -1.78 -2.31 -19.17
C GLU A 193 -0.51 -2.90 -19.81
N LYS A 194 0.52 -2.07 -20.05
CA LYS A 194 1.79 -2.49 -20.68
C LYS A 194 2.87 -2.90 -19.68
N LEU A 195 2.65 -2.62 -18.38
CA LEU A 195 3.60 -2.87 -17.29
C LEU A 195 3.21 -4.10 -16.46
N ALA A 196 1.90 -4.23 -16.23
CA ALA A 196 1.33 -5.25 -15.38
C ALA A 196 1.55 -6.65 -15.96
N ASN A 197 1.68 -7.64 -15.09
CA ASN A 197 1.82 -9.04 -15.45
C ASN A 197 1.11 -9.92 -14.41
N LYS A 198 1.03 -11.22 -14.67
CA LYS A 198 0.34 -12.21 -13.82
C LYS A 198 0.73 -12.20 -12.32
N ASP A 199 1.91 -11.71 -11.96
CA ASP A 199 2.42 -11.73 -10.57
C ASP A 199 2.01 -10.46 -9.79
N TRP A 200 1.37 -9.47 -10.43
CA TRP A 200 0.91 -8.24 -9.79
C TRP A 200 -0.35 -8.46 -8.92
N LEU A 201 -0.45 -7.69 -7.83
CA LEU A 201 -1.67 -7.55 -7.05
C LEU A 201 -2.33 -6.20 -7.36
N LEU A 202 -3.53 -6.27 -7.93
CA LEU A 202 -4.33 -5.13 -8.37
C LEU A 202 -5.42 -4.89 -7.32
N VAL A 203 -5.21 -3.92 -6.44
CA VAL A 203 -6.09 -3.68 -5.29
C VAL A 203 -7.28 -2.80 -5.70
N HIS A 204 -8.46 -3.13 -5.19
CA HIS A 204 -9.76 -2.51 -5.49
C HIS A 204 -10.36 -2.84 -6.86
N ALA A 205 -9.82 -2.27 -7.94
CA ALA A 205 -10.31 -2.39 -9.32
C ALA A 205 -11.81 -2.06 -9.51
N VAL A 206 -12.32 -1.02 -8.83
CA VAL A 206 -13.74 -0.63 -8.87
C VAL A 206 -14.12 -0.01 -10.22
N HIS A 207 -13.32 0.94 -10.70
CA HIS A 207 -13.54 1.67 -11.96
C HIS A 207 -12.64 1.17 -13.09
N LEU A 208 -12.08 -0.04 -12.98
CA LEU A 208 -11.18 -0.58 -14.00
C LEU A 208 -11.96 -0.82 -15.30
N ASP A 209 -11.59 -0.09 -16.35
CA ASP A 209 -12.31 -0.02 -17.63
C ASP A 209 -11.85 -1.04 -18.68
N ARG A 210 -10.76 -1.76 -18.38
CA ARG A 210 -10.10 -2.67 -19.33
C ARG A 210 -9.45 -3.84 -18.62
N HIS A 211 -9.11 -4.87 -19.39
CA HIS A 211 -8.29 -5.96 -18.87
C HIS A 211 -6.83 -5.49 -18.70
N ILE A 212 -6.28 -5.77 -17.52
CA ILE A 212 -4.84 -5.69 -17.22
C ILE A 212 -4.43 -7.02 -16.58
N GLU A 213 -3.22 -7.51 -16.86
CA GLU A 213 -2.74 -8.75 -16.26
C GLU A 213 -2.49 -8.58 -14.75
N GLY A 214 -2.84 -9.59 -13.95
CA GLY A 214 -2.60 -9.62 -12.51
C GLY A 214 -3.72 -10.30 -11.74
N THR A 215 -3.59 -10.33 -10.41
CA THR A 215 -4.60 -10.84 -9.50
C THR A 215 -5.34 -9.68 -8.85
N ILE A 216 -6.67 -9.62 -9.01
CA ILE A 216 -7.49 -8.61 -8.36
C ILE A 216 -7.67 -8.95 -6.88
N VAL A 217 -7.37 -8.00 -6.00
CA VAL A 217 -7.67 -8.05 -4.57
C VAL A 217 -8.88 -7.18 -4.30
N HIS A 218 -10.01 -7.82 -3.95
CA HIS A 218 -11.26 -7.12 -3.71
C HIS A 218 -11.40 -6.69 -2.23
N ASN A 219 -11.64 -5.40 -2.00
CA ASN A 219 -11.75 -4.80 -0.66
C ASN A 219 -13.15 -4.21 -0.40
N PRO A 220 -14.22 -5.02 -0.35
CA PRO A 220 -15.60 -4.53 -0.35
C PRO A 220 -15.93 -3.57 0.80
N ARG A 221 -15.42 -3.86 2.01
CA ARG A 221 -15.64 -3.00 3.18
C ARG A 221 -15.00 -1.62 3.00
N SER A 222 -13.79 -1.57 2.43
CA SER A 222 -13.11 -0.29 2.15
C SER A 222 -13.84 0.48 1.06
N ASN A 223 -14.21 -0.20 -0.04
CA ASN A 223 -14.92 0.41 -1.16
C ASN A 223 -16.23 1.07 -0.71
N MET A 224 -17.00 0.37 0.14
CA MET A 224 -18.22 0.92 0.72
C MET A 224 -17.94 2.08 1.68
N ASN A 225 -16.94 1.95 2.54
CA ASN A 225 -16.58 2.99 3.51
C ASN A 225 -16.12 4.30 2.84
N ASN A 226 -15.40 4.17 1.71
CA ASN A 226 -14.92 5.31 0.93
C ASN A 226 -15.95 5.83 -0.08
N ALA A 227 -17.13 5.18 -0.18
CA ALA A 227 -18.21 5.53 -1.11
C ALA A 227 -17.73 5.68 -2.57
N VAL A 228 -16.86 4.77 -3.02
CA VAL A 228 -16.25 4.83 -4.35
C VAL A 228 -16.98 4.01 -5.42
N GLY A 229 -18.05 3.29 -5.07
CA GLY A 229 -18.84 2.45 -6.00
C GLY A 229 -20.12 3.09 -6.50
#